data_AF-A0A060Z7Z7-F1
#
_entry.id   AF-A0A060Z7Z7-F1
#
_cell.length_a   1.000
_cell.length_b   1.000
_cell.length_c   1.000
_cell.angle_alpha   90.00
_cell.angle_beta   90.00
_cell.angle_gamma   90.00
#
_symmetry.space_group_name_H-M   'P 1'
#
loop_
_entity.id
_entity.type
_entity.pdbx_description
1 polymer ?
#
loop_
_entity_poly.entity_id
_entity_poly.type
_entity_poly.pdbx_seq_one_letter_code
_entity_poly.pdbx_strand_id
1 'polypeptide(L)'
;MPSVQGLSPTRGPESGGSKVTIMGENLGAGSSVTVLFGNQTCEFYGRTMTEIVCYSAPSLTGVGSVQISVSVDRAQVKESLSFDYIEDPTVQRIEPEWSIAR
;
A
#
# COMPACT_ATOMS: atom_id res chain seq x y z
N MET A 1 6.76 5.52 -20.67
CA MET A 1 7.30 5.97 -19.36
C MET A 1 6.40 5.38 -18.28
N PRO A 2 6.91 5.00 -17.10
CA PRO A 2 6.06 4.50 -16.02
C PRO A 2 5.02 5.56 -15.61
N SER A 3 3.78 5.13 -15.43
CA SER A 3 2.67 5.98 -14.96
C SER A 3 1.81 5.20 -13.98
N VAL A 4 1.25 5.89 -12.98
CA VAL A 4 0.29 5.30 -12.03
C VAL A 4 -1.09 5.89 -12.28
N GLN A 5 -2.11 5.04 -12.13
CA GLN A 5 -3.51 5.37 -12.45
C GLN A 5 -4.42 5.17 -11.24
N GLY A 6 -4.11 4.23 -10.35
CA GLY A 6 -4.96 3.95 -9.21
C GLY A 6 -4.29 3.06 -8.16
N LEU A 7 -4.98 2.92 -7.04
CA LEU A 7 -4.50 2.14 -5.90
C LEU A 7 -5.70 1.51 -5.18
N SER A 8 -5.52 0.26 -4.73
CA SER A 8 -6.53 -0.49 -4.00
C SER A 8 -5.88 -1.41 -2.95
N PRO A 9 -6.36 -1.39 -1.69
CA PRO A 9 -7.33 -0.46 -1.13
C PRO A 9 -6.76 0.97 -1.01
N THR A 10 -7.64 1.97 -0.90
CA THR A 10 -7.28 3.39 -0.68
C THR A 10 -7.12 3.76 0.78
N ARG A 11 -7.35 2.82 1.70
CA ARG A 11 -7.28 3.04 3.14
C ARG A 11 -6.91 1.78 3.89
N GLY A 12 -6.34 1.93 5.09
CA GLY A 12 -5.98 0.82 5.96
C GLY A 12 -5.53 1.25 7.36
N PRO A 13 -5.34 0.31 8.29
CA PRO A 13 -5.03 0.60 9.68
C PRO A 13 -3.72 1.37 9.82
N GLU A 14 -3.64 2.29 10.79
CA GLU A 14 -2.44 3.08 11.09
C GLU A 14 -1.24 2.21 11.51
N SER A 15 -1.50 1.02 12.06
CA SER A 15 -0.46 0.01 12.32
C SER A 15 0.19 -0.56 11.06
N GLY A 16 -0.32 -0.27 9.86
CA GLY A 16 0.24 -0.76 8.59
C GLY A 16 -0.18 -2.20 8.26
N GLY A 17 0.61 -2.87 7.44
CA GLY A 17 0.37 -4.26 7.01
C GLY A 17 -0.73 -4.43 5.95
N SER A 18 -1.27 -3.35 5.41
CA SER A 18 -2.28 -3.43 4.36
C SER A 18 -1.64 -3.84 3.05
N LYS A 19 -2.13 -4.92 2.43
CA LYS A 19 -1.70 -5.33 1.08
C LYS A 19 -2.29 -4.38 0.05
N VAL A 20 -1.45 -3.54 -0.53
CA VAL A 20 -1.86 -2.51 -1.48
C VAL A 20 -1.38 -2.86 -2.88
N THR A 21 -2.28 -2.70 -3.85
CA THR A 21 -2.02 -2.85 -5.28
C THR A 21 -2.10 -1.49 -5.96
N ILE A 22 -0.99 -1.05 -6.54
CA ILE A 22 -0.88 0.15 -7.36
C ILE A 22 -0.96 -0.27 -8.82
N MET A 23 -1.91 0.31 -9.56
CA MET A 23 -2.18 0.00 -10.96
C MET A 23 -1.68 1.12 -11.87
N GLY A 24 -1.21 0.76 -13.06
CA GLY A 24 -0.70 1.71 -14.03
C GLY A 24 -0.10 1.06 -15.26
N GLU A 25 0.87 1.73 -15.89
CA GLU A 25 1.54 1.27 -17.10
C GLU A 25 3.06 1.33 -16.97
N ASN A 26 3.75 0.38 -17.60
CA ASN A 26 5.22 0.26 -17.60
C ASN A 26 5.86 0.22 -16.21
N LEU A 27 5.13 -0.24 -15.18
CA LEU A 27 5.59 -0.28 -13.79
C LEU A 27 6.68 -1.33 -13.52
N GLY A 28 6.75 -2.34 -14.39
CA GLY A 28 7.75 -3.40 -14.36
C GLY A 28 9.07 -3.04 -15.05
N ALA A 29 9.17 -1.84 -15.64
CA ALA A 29 10.40 -1.39 -16.27
C ALA A 29 11.53 -1.19 -15.23
N GLY A 30 12.78 -1.15 -15.69
CA GLY A 30 13.93 -0.87 -14.83
C GLY A 30 14.32 -2.03 -13.91
N SER A 31 15.24 -1.77 -12.98
CA SER A 31 15.82 -2.78 -12.09
C SER A 31 15.22 -2.76 -10.69
N SER A 32 14.93 -1.57 -10.14
CA SER A 32 14.35 -1.40 -8.81
C SER A 32 13.06 -0.57 -8.85
N VAL A 33 12.21 -0.81 -7.85
CA VAL A 33 11.03 0.01 -7.57
C VAL A 33 11.01 0.38 -6.10
N THR A 34 10.65 1.63 -5.80
CA THR A 34 10.46 2.12 -4.45
C THR A 34 9.10 2.78 -4.37
N VAL A 35 8.30 2.37 -3.39
CA VAL A 35 7.00 2.97 -3.10
C VAL A 35 7.05 3.54 -1.69
N LEU A 36 6.68 4.81 -1.55
CA LEU A 36 6.62 5.51 -0.28
C LEU A 36 5.17 5.88 0.05
N PHE A 37 4.75 5.62 1.29
CA PHE A 37 3.51 6.08 1.89
C PHE A 37 3.86 7.24 2.82
N GLY A 38 3.72 8.48 2.32
CA GLY A 38 4.35 9.64 2.93
C GLY A 38 5.87 9.47 2.96
N ASN A 39 6.44 9.40 4.17
CA ASN A 39 7.88 9.21 4.38
C ASN A 39 8.25 7.77 4.75
N GLN A 40 7.35 6.80 4.59
CA GLN A 40 7.59 5.41 4.97
C GLN A 40 7.63 4.50 3.76
N THR A 41 8.66 3.65 3.68
CA THR A 41 8.83 2.71 2.57
C THR A 41 7.87 1.55 2.71
N CYS A 42 7.10 1.28 1.65
CA CYS A 42 6.24 0.12 1.55
C CYS A 42 7.10 -1.16 1.44
N GLU A 43 6.70 -2.23 2.12
CA GLU A 43 7.39 -3.52 2.02
C GLU A 43 7.06 -4.18 0.68
N PHE A 44 8.06 -4.30 -0.19
CA PHE A 44 7.87 -4.81 -1.54
C PHE A 44 7.44 -6.28 -1.55
N TYR A 45 6.37 -6.58 -2.30
CA TYR A 45 5.90 -7.95 -2.51
C TYR A 45 6.15 -8.42 -3.95
N GLY A 46 5.81 -7.60 -4.94
CA GLY A 46 5.99 -7.96 -6.35
C GLY A 46 5.57 -6.86 -7.31
N ARG A 47 5.94 -7.00 -8.59
CA ARG A 47 5.49 -6.09 -9.66
C ARG A 47 5.36 -6.80 -10.99
N THR A 48 4.50 -6.26 -11.85
CA THR A 48 4.34 -6.61 -13.27
C THR A 48 4.42 -5.33 -14.09
N MET A 49 4.20 -5.41 -15.41
CA MET A 49 4.15 -4.21 -16.25
C MET A 49 2.98 -3.28 -15.91
N THR A 50 1.94 -3.78 -15.25
CA THR A 50 0.70 -3.03 -14.97
C THR A 50 0.42 -2.83 -13.49
N GLU A 51 1.14 -3.53 -12.61
CA GLU A 51 0.85 -3.51 -11.16
C GLU A 51 2.12 -3.52 -10.31
N ILE A 52 2.06 -2.86 -9.16
CA ILE A 52 3.01 -3.01 -8.05
C ILE A 52 2.21 -3.41 -6.82
N VAL A 53 2.64 -4.46 -6.13
CA VAL A 53 2.05 -4.94 -4.89
C VAL A 53 3.06 -4.78 -3.76
N CYS A 54 2.63 -4.20 -2.64
CA CYS A 54 3.45 -4.02 -1.46
C CYS A 54 2.58 -3.96 -0.19
N TYR A 55 3.19 -4.06 0.99
CA TYR A 55 2.50 -3.91 2.27
C TYR A 55 2.82 -2.55 2.89
N SER A 56 1.78 -1.81 3.29
CA SER A 56 1.96 -0.49 3.91
C SER A 56 2.78 -0.60 5.20
N ALA A 57 3.71 0.33 5.40
CA ALA A 57 4.39 0.49 6.67
C ALA A 57 3.44 1.10 7.73
N PRO A 58 3.77 1.02 9.02
CA PRO A 58 3.06 1.78 10.04
C PRO A 58 3.14 3.30 9.78
N SER A 59 2.07 4.02 10.08
CA SER A 59 2.04 5.48 9.97
C SER A 59 2.82 6.14 11.10
N LEU A 60 3.77 7.03 10.77
CA LEU A 60 4.48 7.83 11.78
C LEU A 60 3.65 9.02 12.30
N THR A 61 2.60 9.41 11.56
CA THR A 61 1.73 10.53 11.90
C THR A 61 0.36 10.09 12.43
N GLY A 62 0.16 8.78 12.57
CA GLY A 62 -1.12 8.17 12.93
C GLY A 62 -2.16 8.25 11.81
N VAL A 63 -3.42 8.34 12.21
CA VAL A 63 -4.60 8.50 11.34
C VAL A 63 -4.48 9.74 10.45
N GLY A 64 -4.78 9.58 9.15
CA GLY A 64 -4.77 10.68 8.19
C GLY A 64 -4.36 10.25 6.78
N SER A 65 -4.53 11.19 5.84
CA SER A 65 -4.17 10.96 4.44
C SER A 65 -2.68 11.20 4.20
N VAL A 66 -2.04 10.29 3.48
CA VAL A 66 -0.64 10.42 3.03
C VAL A 66 -0.55 10.33 1.51
N GLN A 67 0.41 11.05 0.93
CA GLN A 67 0.71 10.91 -0.50
C GLN A 67 1.55 9.67 -0.76
N ILE A 68 1.25 8.99 -1.87
CA ILE A 68 2.01 7.84 -2.36
C ILE A 68 2.93 8.30 -3.48
N SER A 69 4.23 8.00 -3.31
CA SER A 69 5.25 8.30 -4.32
C SER A 69 5.84 7.00 -4.86
N VAL A 70 5.87 6.87 -6.19
CA VAL A 70 6.44 5.69 -6.87
C VAL A 70 7.68 6.10 -7.65
N SER A 71 8.77 5.37 -7.44
CA SER A 71 10.02 5.52 -8.19
C SER A 71 10.39 4.21 -8.85
N VAL A 72 10.81 4.29 -10.10
CA VAL A 72 11.40 3.17 -10.86
C VAL A 72 12.84 3.55 -11.18
N ASP A 73 13.81 2.80 -10.66
CA ASP A 73 15.22 3.15 -10.62
C ASP A 73 15.46 4.58 -10.07
N ARG A 74 15.90 5.51 -10.92
CA ARG A 74 16.14 6.92 -10.60
C ARG A 74 15.02 7.85 -11.07
N ALA A 75 13.99 7.31 -11.71
CA ALA A 75 12.87 8.08 -12.24
C ALA A 75 11.70 8.06 -11.26
N GLN A 76 11.28 9.25 -10.82
CA GLN A 76 10.02 9.41 -10.09
C GLN A 76 8.85 9.51 -11.07
N VAL A 77 7.79 8.78 -10.77
CA VAL A 77 6.49 8.93 -11.44
C VAL A 77 5.88 10.24 -10.97
N LYS A 78 5.32 11.04 -11.89
CA LYS A 78 4.85 12.40 -11.59
C LYS A 78 3.49 12.41 -10.90
N GLU A 79 2.68 11.42 -11.20
CA GLU A 79 1.35 11.24 -10.65
C GLU A 79 1.44 10.80 -9.19
N SER A 80 0.69 11.48 -8.33
CA SER A 80 0.56 11.12 -6.92
C SER A 80 -0.79 10.45 -6.66
N LEU A 81 -0.76 9.42 -5.82
CA LEU A 81 -1.96 8.79 -5.28
C LEU A 81 -2.05 9.15 -3.78
N SER A 82 -3.21 8.92 -3.16
CA SER A 82 -3.39 9.12 -1.72
C SER A 82 -3.82 7.82 -1.05
N PHE A 83 -3.36 7.62 0.18
CA PHE A 83 -3.79 6.52 1.03
C PHE A 83 -4.19 7.06 2.41
N ASP A 84 -5.35 6.65 2.90
CA ASP A 84 -5.89 7.10 4.18
C ASP A 84 -5.61 6.07 5.28
N TYR A 85 -4.74 6.43 6.22
CA TYR A 85 -4.58 5.68 7.46
C TYR A 85 -5.80 5.93 8.37
N ILE A 86 -6.35 4.85 8.90
CA ILE A 86 -7.52 4.86 9.78
C ILE A 86 -7.17 4.22 11.13
N GLU A 87 -8.01 4.45 12.14
CA GLU A 87 -7.84 3.81 13.44
C GLU A 87 -7.79 2.28 13.30
N ASP A 88 -6.97 1.66 14.14
CA ASP A 88 -6.88 0.20 14.19
C ASP A 88 -8.24 -0.43 14.58
N PRO A 89 -8.66 -1.51 13.91
CA PRO A 89 -9.93 -2.15 14.21
C PRO A 89 -9.90 -2.81 15.59
N THR A 90 -11.03 -2.77 16.28
CA THR A 90 -11.22 -3.45 17.58
C THR A 90 -12.20 -4.61 17.44
N VAL A 91 -11.90 -5.74 18.07
CA VAL A 91 -12.81 -6.90 18.13
C VAL A 91 -13.77 -6.69 19.30
N GLN A 92 -15.05 -6.51 19.00
CA GLN A 92 -16.07 -6.28 20.04
C GLN A 92 -16.69 -7.57 20.56
N ARG A 93 -16.93 -8.54 19.68
CA ARG A 93 -17.57 -9.81 20.03
C ARG A 93 -17.21 -10.89 19.02
N ILE A 94 -17.19 -12.13 19.47
CA ILE A 94 -17.05 -13.32 18.64
C ILE A 94 -18.29 -14.19 18.90
N GLU A 95 -19.05 -14.48 17.84
CA GLU A 95 -20.21 -15.38 17.92
C GLU A 95 -20.23 -16.36 16.75
N PRO A 96 -20.41 -17.67 17.00
CA PRO A 96 -20.44 -18.32 18.33
C PRO A 96 -19.06 -18.35 19.01
N GLU A 97 -19.04 -18.47 20.34
CA GLU A 97 -17.80 -18.57 21.14
C GLU A 97 -17.11 -19.95 21.04
N TRP A 98 -17.61 -20.86 20.20
CA TRP A 98 -17.12 -22.23 20.09
C TRP A 98 -16.96 -22.67 18.62
N SER A 99 -16.04 -23.61 18.39
CA SER A 99 -15.87 -24.30 17.12
C SER A 99 -15.64 -25.80 17.36
N ILE A 100 -15.91 -26.64 16.37
CA ILE A 100 -15.61 -28.08 16.42
C ILE A 100 -14.25 -28.29 15.75
N ALA A 101 -13.26 -28.79 16.49
CA ALA A 101 -12.04 -29.31 15.92
C ALA A 101 -12.27 -30.80 15.54
N ARG A 102 -11.91 -31.18 14.31
CA ARG A 102 -11.94 -32.57 13.84
C ARG A 102 -10.54 -33.16 13.86
#